data_AF-A0A9P3EG44-F1
#
_entry.id   AF-A0A9P3EG44-F1
#
_cell.length_a   1.000
_cell.length_b   1.000
_cell.length_c   1.000
_cell.angle_alpha   90.00
_cell.angle_beta   90.00
_cell.angle_gamma   90.00
#
_symmetry.space_group_name_H-M   'P 1'
#
loop_
_entity.id
_entity.type
_entity.pdbx_description
1 polymer ?
#
loop_
_entity_poly.entity_id
_entity_poly.type
_entity_poly.pdbx_seq_one_letter_code
_entity_poly.pdbx_strand_id
1 'polypeptide(L)'
;MFKSNGDDSFRAFLTACSENQDEILTGDSPYVAMMDALDSFLLTHITNPTEVPSDLVMHALRINARFLLLTGFRIGLSGHAAGVYPTLRTALETACYAFLMSKDEALSDVWMKRSLSVDHTKAFKKAFKQPIADARDLIDKLHPNNLGKWMYELYQASMEFGAHPNALTVALHTRFSDDDATGWTKYENVALYTVGNFEFDRTLLACVETGLAIAIVLSMTFEKPPQVVFESLNNLNSMKDNLESILRSKFGIEDQ
;
A
#
# COMPACT_ATOMS: atom_id res chain seq x y z
N MET A 1 -1.53 24.15 1.74
CA MET A 1 -1.04 25.33 1.01
C MET A 1 0.17 24.85 0.20
N PHE A 2 0.19 25.03 -1.12
CA PHE A 2 1.30 24.53 -1.94
C PHE A 2 2.49 25.49 -1.85
N LYS A 3 3.71 24.96 -1.66
CA LYS A 3 4.94 25.74 -1.84
C LYS A 3 5.41 25.55 -3.28
N SER A 4 5.23 26.56 -4.12
CA SER A 4 5.95 26.68 -5.40
C SER A 4 6.81 27.93 -5.32
N ASN A 5 8.11 27.78 -5.58
CA ASN A 5 9.05 28.89 -5.70
C ASN A 5 9.26 29.31 -7.17
N GLY A 6 8.49 28.73 -8.11
CA GLY A 6 8.63 28.95 -9.56
C GLY A 6 9.78 28.18 -10.22
N ASP A 7 10.48 27.30 -9.50
CA ASP A 7 11.50 26.39 -10.05
C ASP A 7 10.89 24.98 -10.22
N ASP A 8 10.62 24.60 -11.46
CA ASP A 8 10.07 23.27 -11.83
C ASP A 8 11.18 22.27 -12.21
N SER A 9 12.43 22.52 -11.84
CA SER A 9 13.53 21.61 -12.14
C SER A 9 13.42 20.28 -11.39
N PHE A 10 14.05 19.24 -11.92
CA PHE A 10 14.20 17.96 -11.22
C PHE A 10 14.80 18.12 -9.81
N ARG A 11 15.73 19.08 -9.62
CA ARG A 11 16.32 19.34 -8.30
C ARG A 11 15.30 19.94 -7.34
N ALA A 12 14.49 20.90 -7.79
CA ALA A 12 13.42 21.46 -6.98
C ALA A 12 12.38 20.40 -6.59
N PHE A 13 12.02 19.50 -7.51
CA PHE A 13 11.17 18.35 -7.20
C PHE A 13 11.76 17.46 -6.09
N LEU A 14 13.05 17.10 -6.20
CA LEU A 14 13.72 16.30 -5.18
C LEU A 14 13.78 17.02 -3.83
N THR A 15 14.07 18.32 -3.83
CA THR A 15 14.08 19.13 -2.61
C THR A 15 12.70 19.16 -1.96
N ALA A 16 11.62 19.39 -2.72
CA ALA A 16 10.26 19.39 -2.19
C ALA A 16 9.86 18.02 -1.60
N CYS A 17 10.29 16.91 -2.24
CA CYS A 17 10.10 15.57 -1.68
C CYS A 17 10.78 15.43 -0.31
N SER A 18 12.03 15.89 -0.18
CA SER A 18 12.79 15.85 1.07
C SER A 18 12.20 16.76 2.14
N GLU A 19 11.76 17.97 1.79
CA GLU A 19 11.12 18.89 2.74
C GLU A 19 9.86 18.27 3.37
N ASN A 20 9.00 17.65 2.57
CA ASN A 20 7.82 16.95 3.08
C ASN A 20 8.20 15.79 4.01
N GLN A 21 9.21 15.00 3.63
CA GLN A 21 9.71 13.88 4.43
C GLN A 21 10.28 14.36 5.76
N ASP A 22 11.13 15.38 5.74
CA ASP A 22 11.75 15.92 6.95
C ASP A 22 10.70 16.55 7.87
N GLU A 23 9.74 17.31 7.32
CA GLU A 23 8.67 17.95 8.08
C GLU A 23 7.80 16.91 8.83
N ILE A 24 7.37 15.85 8.14
CA ILE A 24 6.53 14.83 8.79
C ILE A 24 7.29 13.93 9.76
N LEU A 25 8.57 13.61 9.48
CA LEU A 25 9.39 12.74 10.33
C LEU A 25 9.88 13.45 11.60
N THR A 26 10.05 14.77 11.55
CA THR A 26 10.42 15.57 12.73
C THR A 26 9.22 15.92 13.60
N GLY A 27 8.00 15.82 13.07
CA GLY A 27 6.76 15.99 13.81
C GLY A 27 6.26 14.71 14.48
N ASP A 28 5.33 14.85 15.42
CA ASP A 28 4.63 13.74 16.07
C ASP A 28 3.49 13.20 15.17
N SER A 29 3.85 12.72 13.97
CA SER A 29 2.88 12.24 13.00
C SER A 29 2.27 10.89 13.43
N PRO A 30 0.94 10.80 13.61
CA PRO A 30 0.30 9.53 13.98
C PRO A 30 0.37 8.52 12.83
N TYR A 31 0.54 8.96 11.58
CA TYR A 31 0.76 8.07 10.43
C TYR A 31 2.14 7.39 10.48
N VAL A 32 3.18 8.13 10.90
CA VAL A 32 4.53 7.58 11.08
C VAL A 32 4.51 6.56 12.22
N ALA A 33 3.92 6.92 13.37
CA ALA A 33 3.80 6.01 14.50
C ALA A 33 3.04 4.71 14.16
N MET A 34 1.98 4.80 13.34
CA MET A 34 1.27 3.62 12.85
C MET A 34 2.12 2.75 11.92
N MET A 35 2.89 3.36 11.02
CA MET A 35 3.77 2.60 10.14
C MET A 35 4.95 1.96 10.88
N ASP A 36 5.47 2.60 11.94
CA ASP A 36 6.46 1.99 12.82
C ASP A 36 5.91 0.76 13.53
N ALA A 37 4.67 0.85 14.05
CA ALA A 37 3.99 -0.28 14.68
C ALA A 37 3.74 -1.42 13.68
N LEU A 38 3.32 -1.08 12.46
CA LEU A 38 3.08 -2.05 11.40
C LEU A 38 4.37 -2.74 10.93
N ASP A 39 5.45 -1.99 10.73
CA ASP A 39 6.75 -2.54 10.36
C ASP A 39 7.31 -3.44 11.45
N SER A 40 7.18 -3.01 12.71
CA SER A 40 7.57 -3.80 13.88
C SER A 40 6.80 -5.12 13.96
N PHE A 41 5.49 -5.10 13.66
CA PHE A 41 4.67 -6.30 13.56
C PHE A 41 5.18 -7.25 12.47
N LEU A 42 5.39 -6.73 11.25
CA LEU A 42 5.86 -7.53 10.12
C LEU A 42 7.24 -8.15 10.41
N LEU A 43 8.15 -7.36 10.96
CA LEU A 43 9.49 -7.82 11.32
C LEU A 43 9.45 -8.90 12.40
N THR A 44 8.62 -8.72 13.44
CA THR A 44 8.60 -9.61 14.61
C THR A 44 7.83 -10.91 14.33
N HIS A 45 6.71 -10.83 13.61
CA HIS A 45 5.77 -11.94 13.50
C HIS A 45 5.74 -12.62 12.13
N ILE A 46 6.26 -11.95 11.09
CA ILE A 46 6.17 -12.47 9.71
C ILE A 46 7.55 -12.81 9.14
N THR A 47 8.52 -11.91 9.31
CA THR A 47 9.86 -12.01 8.72
C THR A 47 10.95 -12.03 9.79
N ASN A 48 10.69 -12.68 10.92
CA ASN A 48 11.63 -12.72 12.04
C ASN A 48 12.96 -13.34 11.58
N PRO A 49 14.09 -12.60 11.64
CA PRO A 49 15.38 -13.11 11.16
C PRO A 49 15.93 -14.26 12.00
N THR A 50 15.39 -14.52 13.20
CA THR A 50 15.83 -15.64 14.05
C THR A 50 15.12 -16.95 13.75
N GLU A 51 14.06 -16.92 12.93
CA GLU A 51 13.28 -18.12 12.58
C GLU A 51 13.74 -18.70 11.24
N VAL A 52 13.85 -20.03 11.18
CA VAL A 52 14.20 -20.71 9.93
C VAL A 52 12.91 -20.94 9.13
N PRO A 53 12.78 -20.38 7.91
CA PRO A 53 11.59 -20.57 7.10
C PRO A 53 11.52 -22.00 6.53
N SER A 54 10.30 -22.56 6.48
CA SER A 54 10.04 -23.86 5.85
C SER A 54 10.13 -23.80 4.32
N ASP A 55 9.73 -22.69 3.72
CA ASP A 55 9.82 -22.42 2.28
C ASP A 55 10.51 -21.05 2.06
N LEU A 56 11.66 -21.09 1.40
CA LEU A 56 12.50 -19.90 1.14
C LEU A 56 11.87 -18.96 0.10
N VAL A 57 11.12 -19.47 -0.87
CA VAL A 57 10.46 -18.65 -1.90
C VAL A 57 9.33 -17.85 -1.28
N MET A 58 8.45 -18.54 -0.53
CA MET A 58 7.39 -17.88 0.23
C MET A 58 7.95 -16.86 1.21
N HIS A 59 9.02 -17.19 1.96
CA HIS A 59 9.64 -16.25 2.89
C HIS A 59 10.25 -15.02 2.19
N ALA A 60 10.88 -15.20 1.03
CA ALA A 60 11.37 -14.10 0.22
C ALA A 60 10.22 -13.17 -0.25
N LEU A 61 9.06 -13.73 -0.60
CA LEU A 61 7.87 -12.94 -0.95
C LEU A 61 7.33 -12.15 0.25
N ARG A 62 7.31 -12.74 1.47
CA ARG A 62 6.94 -12.02 2.70
C ARG A 62 7.84 -10.80 2.94
N ILE A 63 9.16 -10.99 2.83
CA ILE A 63 10.15 -9.91 2.96
C ILE A 63 9.94 -8.85 1.87
N ASN A 64 9.74 -9.28 0.61
CA ASN A 64 9.56 -8.36 -0.49
C ASN A 64 8.26 -7.54 -0.36
N ALA A 65 7.16 -8.15 0.10
CA ALA A 65 5.91 -7.44 0.37
C ALA A 65 6.11 -6.33 1.42
N ARG A 66 6.86 -6.61 2.50
CA ARG A 66 7.25 -5.61 3.51
C ARG A 66 8.04 -4.47 2.89
N PHE A 67 9.10 -4.75 2.12
CA PHE A 67 9.90 -3.68 1.51
C PHE A 67 9.14 -2.86 0.47
N LEU A 68 8.24 -3.48 -0.30
CA LEU A 68 7.36 -2.76 -1.21
C LEU A 68 6.40 -1.83 -0.46
N LEU A 69 5.84 -2.27 0.67
CA LEU A 69 5.02 -1.43 1.54
C LEU A 69 5.81 -0.22 2.08
N LEU A 70 7.01 -0.45 2.61
CA LEU A 70 7.89 0.64 3.08
C LEU A 70 8.24 1.62 1.96
N THR A 71 8.44 1.10 0.74
CA THR A 71 8.68 1.93 -0.45
C THR A 71 7.45 2.77 -0.79
N GLY A 72 6.25 2.19 -0.77
CA GLY A 72 5.00 2.89 -0.99
C GLY A 72 4.79 4.01 0.03
N PHE A 73 5.05 3.74 1.31
CA PHE A 73 4.97 4.75 2.36
C PHE A 73 5.98 5.87 2.15
N ARG A 74 7.24 5.57 1.80
CA ARG A 74 8.25 6.58 1.47
C ARG A 74 7.81 7.49 0.32
N ILE A 75 7.17 6.94 -0.71
CA ILE A 75 6.57 7.73 -1.80
C ILE A 75 5.44 8.61 -1.24
N GLY A 76 4.58 8.08 -0.39
CA GLY A 76 3.55 8.86 0.30
C GLY A 76 4.10 10.02 1.11
N LEU A 77 5.17 9.82 1.87
CA LEU A 77 5.85 10.86 2.66
C LEU A 77 6.44 11.97 1.78
N SER A 78 6.75 11.70 0.51
CA SER A 78 7.16 12.76 -0.42
C SER A 78 6.01 13.64 -0.90
N GLY A 79 4.76 13.20 -0.71
CA GLY A 79 3.54 13.85 -1.18
C GLY A 79 3.06 13.43 -2.57
N HIS A 80 3.71 12.46 -3.19
CA HIS A 80 3.34 11.98 -4.53
C HIS A 80 2.19 10.95 -4.44
N ALA A 81 0.95 11.44 -4.36
CA ALA A 81 -0.26 10.62 -4.19
C ALA A 81 -0.42 9.52 -5.27
N ALA A 82 -0.36 9.88 -6.56
CA ALA A 82 -0.56 8.93 -7.66
C ALA A 82 0.49 7.80 -7.70
N GLY A 83 1.73 8.08 -7.26
CA GLY A 83 2.84 7.12 -7.27
C GLY A 83 2.75 6.03 -6.21
N VAL A 84 1.89 6.21 -5.19
CA VAL A 84 1.75 5.26 -4.08
C VAL A 84 0.99 4.01 -4.49
N TYR A 85 -0.16 4.16 -5.16
CA TYR A 85 -1.07 3.05 -5.44
C TYR A 85 -0.48 1.91 -6.29
N PRO A 86 0.31 2.14 -7.36
CA PRO A 86 0.99 1.06 -8.07
C PRO A 86 1.89 0.21 -7.14
N THR A 87 2.58 0.88 -6.21
CA THR A 87 3.52 0.23 -5.29
C THR A 87 2.76 -0.57 -4.23
N LEU A 88 1.71 0.01 -3.65
CA LEU A 88 0.83 -0.68 -2.68
C LEU A 88 0.16 -1.91 -3.30
N ARG A 89 -0.34 -1.80 -4.54
CA ARG A 89 -0.89 -2.93 -5.29
C ARG A 89 0.12 -4.06 -5.42
N THR A 90 1.35 -3.73 -5.81
CA THR A 90 2.41 -4.73 -5.99
C THR A 90 2.77 -5.39 -4.65
N ALA A 91 2.78 -4.63 -3.56
CA ALA A 91 3.02 -5.17 -2.21
C ALA A 91 1.92 -6.17 -1.81
N LEU A 92 0.65 -5.80 -2.00
CA LEU A 92 -0.49 -6.64 -1.67
C LEU A 92 -0.54 -7.90 -2.55
N GLU A 93 -0.35 -7.76 -3.86
CA GLU A 93 -0.27 -8.89 -4.78
C GLU A 93 0.84 -9.86 -4.36
N THR A 94 2.04 -9.33 -4.03
CA THR A 94 3.17 -10.14 -3.51
C THR A 94 2.78 -10.92 -2.25
N ALA A 95 2.03 -10.30 -1.33
CA ALA A 95 1.52 -10.97 -0.13
C ALA A 95 0.50 -12.08 -0.46
N CYS A 96 -0.38 -11.86 -1.44
CA CYS A 96 -1.32 -12.88 -1.92
C CYS A 96 -0.60 -14.08 -2.53
N TYR A 97 0.49 -13.87 -3.30
CA TYR A 97 1.33 -14.97 -3.79
C TYR A 97 1.90 -15.79 -2.63
N ALA A 98 2.47 -15.15 -1.61
CA ALA A 98 3.00 -15.85 -0.44
C ALA A 98 1.90 -16.64 0.31
N PHE A 99 0.71 -16.06 0.45
CA PHE A 99 -0.44 -16.73 1.04
C PHE A 99 -0.87 -17.97 0.25
N LEU A 100 -1.04 -17.86 -1.07
CA LEU A 100 -1.42 -19.01 -1.90
C LEU A 100 -0.37 -20.13 -1.84
N MET A 101 0.92 -19.80 -1.89
CA MET A 101 2.01 -20.77 -1.75
C MET A 101 2.02 -21.45 -0.37
N SER A 102 1.62 -20.76 0.69
CA SER A 102 1.49 -21.38 2.01
C SER A 102 0.39 -22.44 2.09
N LYS A 103 -0.52 -22.49 1.11
CA LYS A 103 -1.62 -23.46 1.03
C LYS A 103 -1.36 -24.56 0.00
N ASP A 104 -0.41 -24.35 -0.90
CA ASP A 104 0.07 -25.34 -1.85
C ASP A 104 1.55 -25.07 -2.18
N GLU A 105 2.45 -25.79 -1.50
CA GLU A 105 3.90 -25.62 -1.63
C GLU A 105 4.40 -25.91 -3.07
N ALA A 106 3.65 -26.67 -3.88
CA ALA A 106 4.02 -26.91 -5.28
C ALA A 106 4.00 -25.61 -6.12
N LEU A 107 3.25 -24.59 -5.68
CA LEU A 107 3.20 -23.29 -6.35
C LEU A 107 4.51 -22.53 -6.28
N SER A 108 5.35 -22.76 -5.26
CA SER A 108 6.68 -22.15 -5.14
C SER A 108 7.60 -22.60 -6.28
N ASP A 109 7.58 -23.89 -6.63
CA ASP A 109 8.35 -24.44 -7.75
C ASP A 109 7.85 -23.90 -9.10
N VAL A 110 6.53 -23.83 -9.29
CA VAL A 110 5.93 -23.22 -10.49
C VAL A 110 6.36 -21.76 -10.65
N TRP A 111 6.40 -21.00 -9.56
CA TRP A 111 6.82 -19.60 -9.58
C TRP A 111 8.31 -19.45 -9.91
N MET A 112 9.18 -20.27 -9.30
CA MET A 112 10.63 -20.23 -9.55
C MET A 112 10.98 -20.58 -11.00
N LYS A 113 10.21 -21.49 -11.62
CA LYS A 113 10.45 -21.94 -12.98
C LYS A 113 9.82 -21.05 -14.07
N ARG A 114 9.09 -19.99 -13.69
CA ARG A 114 8.21 -19.21 -14.60
C ARG A 114 8.84 -18.76 -15.93
N SER A 115 10.15 -18.51 -15.94
CA SER A 115 10.89 -18.00 -17.11
C SER A 115 11.83 -19.03 -17.75
N LEU A 116 11.81 -20.30 -17.35
CA LEU A 116 12.74 -21.31 -17.86
C LEU A 116 12.37 -21.82 -19.26
N SER A 117 11.08 -21.88 -19.58
CA SER A 117 10.58 -22.25 -20.91
C SER A 117 9.15 -21.75 -21.15
N VAL A 118 8.70 -21.85 -22.41
CA VAL A 118 7.31 -21.52 -22.79
C VAL A 118 6.29 -22.31 -21.98
N ASP A 119 6.56 -23.60 -21.71
CA ASP A 119 5.65 -24.46 -20.95
C ASP A 119 5.60 -24.07 -19.47
N HIS A 120 6.74 -23.69 -18.87
CA HIS A 120 6.75 -23.16 -17.51
C HIS A 120 6.02 -21.80 -17.42
N THR A 121 6.16 -20.93 -18.42
CA THR A 121 5.39 -19.67 -18.47
C THR A 121 3.89 -19.93 -18.56
N LYS A 122 3.46 -20.93 -19.34
CA LYS A 122 2.04 -21.34 -19.40
C LYS A 122 1.56 -21.92 -18.07
N ALA A 123 2.36 -22.77 -17.44
CA ALA A 123 2.05 -23.34 -16.12
C ALA A 123 1.89 -22.25 -15.07
N PHE A 124 2.82 -21.28 -15.02
CA PHE A 124 2.73 -20.11 -14.15
C PHE A 124 1.46 -19.30 -14.39
N LYS A 125 1.17 -18.94 -15.64
CA LYS A 125 -0.04 -18.18 -16.00
C LYS A 125 -1.34 -18.92 -15.67
N LYS A 126 -1.33 -20.25 -15.74
CA LYS A 126 -2.46 -21.09 -15.35
C LYS A 126 -2.64 -21.13 -13.83
N ALA A 127 -1.55 -21.30 -13.09
CA ALA A 127 -1.55 -21.39 -11.63
C ALA A 127 -1.89 -20.05 -10.97
N PHE A 128 -1.41 -18.94 -11.53
CA PHE A 128 -1.59 -17.59 -10.99
C PHE A 128 -2.33 -16.70 -11.98
N LYS A 129 -3.50 -17.14 -12.43
CA LYS A 129 -4.32 -16.38 -13.39
C LYS A 129 -4.91 -15.12 -12.74
N GLN A 130 -5.33 -15.21 -11.48
CA GLN A 130 -6.01 -14.13 -10.76
C GLN A 130 -5.67 -14.17 -9.26
N PRO A 131 -4.37 -14.11 -8.89
CA PRO A 131 -3.88 -14.45 -7.56
C PRO A 131 -4.56 -13.67 -6.42
N ILE A 132 -4.92 -12.40 -6.63
CA ILE A 132 -5.62 -11.60 -5.61
C ILE A 132 -7.06 -12.10 -5.40
N ALA A 133 -7.77 -12.45 -6.49
CA ALA A 133 -9.14 -12.98 -6.38
C ALA A 133 -9.15 -14.40 -5.79
N ASP A 134 -8.19 -15.24 -6.18
CA ASP A 134 -8.04 -16.58 -5.62
C ASP A 134 -7.69 -16.50 -4.11
N ALA A 135 -6.84 -15.54 -3.71
CA ALA A 135 -6.56 -15.27 -2.30
C ALA A 135 -7.80 -14.77 -1.55
N ARG A 136 -8.57 -13.82 -2.10
CA ARG A 136 -9.85 -13.36 -1.53
C ARG A 136 -10.78 -14.54 -1.22
N ASP A 137 -11.05 -15.36 -2.24
CA ASP A 137 -12.02 -16.45 -2.14
C ASP A 137 -11.57 -17.49 -1.09
N LEU A 138 -10.26 -17.75 -1.01
CA LEU A 138 -9.71 -18.66 -0.02
C LEU A 138 -9.72 -18.08 1.40
N ILE A 139 -9.41 -16.79 1.57
CA ILE A 139 -9.49 -16.10 2.87
C ILE A 139 -10.93 -16.14 3.39
N ASP A 140 -11.92 -15.74 2.58
CA ASP A 140 -13.33 -15.72 3.01
C ASP A 140 -13.88 -17.13 3.27
N LYS A 141 -13.35 -18.15 2.59
CA LYS A 141 -13.67 -19.55 2.87
C LYS A 141 -13.10 -20.00 4.23
N LEU A 142 -11.89 -19.59 4.58
CA LEU A 142 -11.24 -19.96 5.85
C LEU A 142 -11.75 -19.13 7.03
N HIS A 143 -12.13 -17.88 6.76
CA HIS A 143 -12.57 -16.89 7.73
C HIS A 143 -13.80 -16.15 7.17
N PRO A 144 -15.04 -16.60 7.50
CA PRO A 144 -16.27 -16.04 6.93
C PRO A 144 -16.66 -14.71 7.61
N ASN A 145 -15.75 -13.75 7.62
CA ASN A 145 -15.89 -12.41 8.19
C ASN A 145 -15.61 -11.30 7.16
N ASN A 146 -15.59 -11.63 5.86
CA ASN A 146 -15.37 -10.71 4.74
C ASN A 146 -13.99 -10.04 4.71
N LEU A 147 -12.98 -10.60 5.39
CA LEU A 147 -11.61 -10.08 5.33
C LEU A 147 -11.01 -10.18 3.93
N GLY A 148 -11.28 -11.27 3.21
CA GLY A 148 -10.85 -11.42 1.83
C GLY A 148 -11.49 -10.36 0.95
N LYS A 149 -12.80 -10.16 1.09
CA LYS A 149 -13.55 -9.12 0.37
C LYS A 149 -12.99 -7.72 0.62
N TRP A 150 -12.76 -7.34 1.87
CA TRP A 150 -12.20 -6.03 2.22
C TRP A 150 -10.80 -5.82 1.62
N MET A 151 -9.93 -6.83 1.71
CA MET A 151 -8.61 -6.80 1.05
C MET A 151 -8.73 -6.59 -0.47
N TYR A 152 -9.69 -7.26 -1.11
CA TYR A 152 -9.94 -7.13 -2.54
C TYR A 152 -10.48 -5.74 -2.92
N GLU A 153 -11.29 -5.11 -2.07
CA GLU A 153 -11.76 -3.73 -2.26
C GLU A 153 -10.60 -2.73 -2.23
N LEU A 154 -9.62 -2.89 -1.32
CA LEU A 154 -8.40 -2.08 -1.33
C LEU A 154 -7.58 -2.27 -2.62
N TYR A 155 -7.49 -3.51 -3.11
CA TYR A 155 -6.86 -3.80 -4.40
C TYR A 155 -7.56 -3.06 -5.55
N GLN A 156 -8.90 -3.09 -5.62
CA GLN A 156 -9.65 -2.37 -6.65
C GLN A 156 -9.48 -0.85 -6.53
N ALA A 157 -9.57 -0.31 -5.30
CA ALA A 157 -9.34 1.10 -5.03
C ALA A 157 -7.95 1.55 -5.52
N SER A 158 -6.91 0.72 -5.35
CA SER A 158 -5.57 1.03 -5.88
C SER A 158 -5.57 1.23 -7.40
N MET A 159 -6.40 0.50 -8.15
CA MET A 159 -6.55 0.66 -9.60
C MET A 159 -7.25 1.96 -9.97
N GLU A 160 -8.23 2.37 -9.18
CA GLU A 160 -8.97 3.62 -9.38
C GLU A 160 -8.11 4.86 -9.07
N PHE A 161 -7.32 4.82 -7.99
CA PHE A 161 -6.60 6.01 -7.51
C PHE A 161 -5.16 6.18 -8.03
N GLY A 162 -4.58 5.19 -8.72
CA GLY A 162 -3.26 5.42 -9.33
C GLY A 162 -2.55 4.25 -10.00
N ALA A 163 -2.98 3.00 -9.77
CA ALA A 163 -2.28 1.83 -10.30
C ALA A 163 -2.51 1.60 -11.80
N HIS A 164 -3.51 2.25 -12.42
CA HIS A 164 -3.71 2.29 -13.87
C HIS A 164 -3.96 3.72 -14.33
N PRO A 165 -3.43 4.16 -15.50
CA PRO A 165 -3.80 5.44 -16.08
C PRO A 165 -5.32 5.49 -16.32
N ASN A 166 -6.00 6.37 -15.58
CA ASN A 166 -7.42 6.61 -15.73
C ASN A 166 -7.74 8.08 -15.41
N ALA A 167 -8.99 8.49 -15.67
CA ALA A 167 -9.42 9.88 -15.48
C ALA A 167 -9.22 10.36 -14.04
N LEU A 168 -9.49 9.54 -13.03
CA LEU A 168 -9.25 9.89 -11.63
C LEU A 168 -7.75 10.07 -11.38
N THR A 169 -6.90 9.14 -11.81
CA THR A 169 -5.45 9.23 -11.61
C THR A 169 -4.79 10.47 -12.23
N VAL A 170 -5.28 10.98 -13.36
CA VAL A 170 -4.65 12.13 -14.05
C VAL A 170 -5.39 13.44 -13.76
N ALA A 171 -6.72 13.42 -13.77
CA ALA A 171 -7.53 14.62 -13.62
C ALA A 171 -7.70 15.05 -12.15
N LEU A 172 -7.65 14.14 -11.17
CA LEU A 172 -7.75 14.52 -9.74
C LEU A 172 -6.62 15.47 -9.30
N HIS A 173 -5.48 15.41 -9.99
CA HIS A 173 -4.33 16.26 -9.72
C HIS A 173 -4.32 17.52 -10.61
N THR A 174 -5.32 17.69 -11.48
CA THR A 174 -5.39 18.80 -12.43
C THR A 174 -6.34 19.89 -11.95
N ARG A 175 -5.94 21.15 -12.08
CA ARG A 175 -6.75 22.32 -11.76
C ARG A 175 -6.76 23.28 -12.95
N PHE A 176 -7.92 23.89 -13.15
CA PHE A 176 -8.12 24.96 -14.12
C PHE A 176 -8.50 26.22 -13.36
N SER A 177 -7.88 27.35 -13.70
CA SER A 177 -8.27 28.66 -13.20
C SER A 177 -8.11 29.67 -14.31
N ASP A 178 -9.10 30.52 -14.51
CA ASP A 178 -9.00 31.61 -15.49
C ASP A 178 -8.19 32.77 -14.91
N ASP A 179 -7.27 33.29 -15.71
CA ASP A 179 -6.55 34.52 -15.41
C ASP A 179 -7.25 35.69 -16.10
N ASP A 180 -8.05 36.42 -15.31
CA ASP A 180 -8.81 37.58 -15.77
C ASP A 180 -7.94 38.69 -16.39
N ALA A 181 -6.65 38.77 -16.04
CA ALA A 181 -5.75 39.80 -16.53
C ALA A 181 -5.19 39.47 -17.93
N THR A 182 -4.99 38.20 -18.25
CA THR A 182 -4.44 37.75 -19.54
C THR A 182 -5.50 37.15 -20.48
N GLY A 183 -6.66 36.78 -19.93
CA GLY A 183 -7.71 36.04 -20.63
C GLY A 183 -7.33 34.59 -20.92
N TRP A 184 -6.29 34.06 -20.28
CA TRP A 184 -5.83 32.68 -20.47
C TRP A 184 -6.37 31.77 -19.36
N THR A 185 -6.72 30.53 -19.72
CA THR A 185 -6.97 29.49 -18.72
C THR A 185 -5.65 28.87 -18.27
N LYS A 186 -5.33 29.04 -16.99
CA LYS A 186 -4.19 28.39 -16.34
C LYS A 186 -4.51 26.91 -16.12
N TYR A 187 -3.58 26.06 -16.53
CA TYR A 187 -3.58 24.63 -16.26
C TYR A 187 -2.50 24.33 -15.21
N GLU A 188 -2.88 23.68 -14.12
CA GLU A 188 -1.95 23.23 -13.09
C GLU A 188 -2.11 21.73 -12.88
N ASN A 189 -1.00 21.00 -12.81
CA ASN A 189 -0.99 19.60 -12.40
C ASN A 189 -0.15 19.45 -11.13
N VAL A 190 -0.77 18.98 -10.05
CA VAL A 190 -0.15 18.85 -8.73
C VAL A 190 0.55 17.51 -8.63
N ALA A 191 1.87 17.54 -8.74
CA ALA A 191 2.69 16.34 -8.57
C ALA A 191 2.88 15.95 -7.09
N LEU A 192 3.07 16.94 -6.21
CA LEU A 192 3.36 16.75 -4.79
C LEU A 192 2.39 17.56 -3.93
N TYR A 193 1.74 16.89 -2.99
CA TYR A 193 0.98 17.53 -1.93
C TYR A 193 1.87 17.81 -0.72
N THR A 194 1.65 18.93 -0.04
CA THR A 194 2.39 19.27 1.18
C THR A 194 1.83 18.56 2.39
N VAL A 195 2.64 18.41 3.44
CA VAL A 195 2.17 17.97 4.76
C VAL A 195 0.94 18.77 5.20
N GLY A 196 -0.04 18.06 5.77
CA GLY A 196 -1.29 18.65 6.24
C GLY A 196 -2.35 18.92 5.16
N ASN A 197 -2.05 18.66 3.88
CA ASN A 197 -3.05 18.64 2.82
C ASN A 197 -3.91 17.37 2.91
N PHE A 198 -5.20 17.45 2.53
CA PHE A 198 -6.09 16.29 2.51
C PHE A 198 -5.56 15.12 1.68
N GLU A 199 -5.04 15.38 0.48
CA GLU A 199 -4.56 14.32 -0.41
C GLU A 199 -3.26 13.68 0.11
N PHE A 200 -2.43 14.47 0.80
CA PHE A 200 -1.29 13.93 1.54
C PHE A 200 -1.77 13.01 2.67
N ASP A 201 -2.68 13.54 3.50
CA ASP A 201 -3.50 12.87 4.51
C ASP A 201 -3.97 11.46 4.09
N ARG A 202 -4.83 11.49 3.06
CA ARG A 202 -5.55 10.35 2.48
C ARG A 202 -4.60 9.32 1.88
N THR A 203 -3.50 9.76 1.27
CA THR A 203 -2.50 8.85 0.70
C THR A 203 -1.79 8.05 1.79
N LEU A 204 -1.42 8.69 2.91
CA LEU A 204 -0.80 7.98 4.04
C LEU A 204 -1.79 7.02 4.71
N LEU A 205 -3.07 7.39 4.82
CA LEU A 205 -4.11 6.47 5.27
C LEU A 205 -4.23 5.24 4.36
N ALA A 206 -4.20 5.42 3.03
CA ALA A 206 -4.22 4.30 2.10
C ALA A 206 -3.01 3.36 2.25
N CYS A 207 -1.82 3.90 2.57
CA CYS A 207 -0.65 3.08 2.92
C CYS A 207 -0.91 2.24 4.18
N VAL A 208 -1.50 2.84 5.21
CA VAL A 208 -1.82 2.16 6.48
C VAL A 208 -2.86 1.07 6.27
N GLU A 209 -3.95 1.35 5.56
CA GLU A 209 -5.03 0.39 5.30
C GLU A 209 -4.54 -0.80 4.47
N THR A 210 -3.80 -0.52 3.39
CA THR A 210 -3.20 -1.59 2.57
C THR A 210 -2.14 -2.36 3.35
N GLY A 211 -1.37 -1.67 4.18
CA GLY A 211 -0.38 -2.27 5.07
C GLY A 211 -1.02 -3.23 6.08
N LEU A 212 -2.15 -2.86 6.68
CA LEU A 212 -2.92 -3.72 7.57
C LEU A 212 -3.45 -4.95 6.84
N ALA A 213 -3.99 -4.79 5.62
CA ALA A 213 -4.40 -5.91 4.79
C ALA A 213 -3.23 -6.86 4.48
N ILE A 214 -2.06 -6.32 4.14
CA ILE A 214 -0.82 -7.12 3.95
C ILE A 214 -0.46 -7.87 5.23
N ALA A 215 -0.46 -7.21 6.39
CA ALA A 215 -0.14 -7.84 7.67
C ALA A 215 -1.10 -9.00 7.99
N ILE A 216 -2.40 -8.83 7.74
CA ILE A 216 -3.42 -9.88 7.91
C ILE A 216 -3.17 -11.05 6.96
N VAL A 217 -3.03 -10.78 5.65
CA VAL A 217 -2.78 -11.82 4.62
C VAL A 217 -1.52 -12.60 4.94
N LEU A 218 -0.43 -11.91 5.30
CA LEU A 218 0.82 -12.56 5.64
C LEU A 218 0.74 -13.35 6.95
N SER A 219 -0.06 -12.92 7.93
CA SER A 219 -0.29 -13.70 9.15
C SER A 219 -0.99 -15.03 8.86
N MET A 220 -1.86 -15.06 7.84
CA MET A 220 -2.55 -16.28 7.40
C MET A 220 -1.65 -17.27 6.65
N THR A 221 -0.39 -16.89 6.37
CA THR A 221 0.61 -17.81 5.80
C THR A 221 1.14 -18.82 6.81
N PHE A 222 0.87 -18.62 8.11
CA PHE A 222 1.17 -19.58 9.17
C PHE A 222 -0.08 -20.42 9.47
N GLU A 223 0.08 -21.73 9.70
CA GLU A 223 -1.07 -22.61 9.99
C GLU A 223 -1.77 -22.27 11.30
N LYS A 224 -0.99 -21.91 12.33
CA LYS A 224 -1.49 -21.60 13.67
C LYS A 224 -0.74 -20.39 14.25
N PRO A 225 -1.11 -19.16 13.85
CA PRO A 225 -0.54 -17.96 14.43
C PRO A 225 -0.79 -17.94 15.95
N PRO A 226 0.20 -17.57 16.79
CA PRO A 226 -0.01 -17.46 18.22
C PRO A 226 -0.95 -16.31 18.56
N GLN A 227 -1.61 -16.37 19.72
CA GLN A 227 -2.62 -15.39 20.15
C GLN A 227 -2.16 -13.93 20.07
N VAL A 228 -0.89 -13.69 20.42
CA VAL A 228 -0.24 -12.36 20.36
C VAL A 228 -0.32 -11.72 18.96
N VAL A 229 -0.34 -12.52 17.89
CA VAL A 229 -0.47 -12.01 16.52
C VAL A 229 -1.84 -11.37 16.31
N PHE A 230 -2.91 -12.01 16.80
CA PHE A 230 -4.27 -11.46 16.70
C PHE A 230 -4.45 -10.21 17.56
N GLU A 231 -3.86 -10.18 18.76
CA GLU A 231 -3.87 -9.01 19.63
C GLU A 231 -3.17 -7.82 18.97
N SER A 232 -1.98 -8.05 18.39
CA SER A 232 -1.25 -7.03 17.65
C SER A 232 -2.02 -6.52 16.42
N LEU A 233 -2.67 -7.41 15.66
CA LEU A 233 -3.49 -7.01 14.51
C LEU A 233 -4.71 -6.18 14.93
N ASN A 234 -5.36 -6.52 16.04
CA ASN A 234 -6.48 -5.74 16.58
C ASN A 234 -6.02 -4.34 17.05
N ASN A 235 -4.83 -4.25 17.65
CA ASN A 235 -4.24 -2.96 18.02
C ASN A 235 -3.95 -2.12 16.77
N LEU A 236 -3.36 -2.71 15.73
CA LEU A 236 -3.12 -2.04 14.44
C LEU A 236 -4.44 -1.57 13.80
N ASN A 237 -5.50 -2.38 13.84
CA ASN A 237 -6.81 -1.96 13.35
C ASN A 237 -7.36 -0.76 14.13
N SER A 238 -7.24 -0.78 15.46
CA SER A 238 -7.68 0.33 16.32
C SER A 238 -6.92 1.63 16.02
N MET A 239 -5.61 1.53 15.76
CA MET A 239 -4.79 2.68 15.33
C MET A 239 -5.24 3.21 13.97
N LYS A 240 -5.54 2.34 13.01
CA LYS A 240 -6.09 2.70 11.69
C LYS A 240 -7.44 3.42 11.82
N ASP A 241 -8.34 2.93 12.66
CA ASP A 241 -9.66 3.55 12.87
C ASP A 241 -9.54 4.94 13.51
N ASN A 242 -8.59 5.11 14.44
CA ASN A 242 -8.28 6.42 15.00
C ASN A 242 -7.73 7.40 13.94
N LEU A 243 -6.85 6.94 13.04
CA LEU A 243 -6.34 7.76 11.94
C LEU A 243 -7.46 8.20 10.98
N GLU A 244 -8.38 7.29 10.64
CA GLU A 244 -9.54 7.61 9.82
C GLU A 244 -10.41 8.69 10.49
N SER A 245 -10.69 8.55 11.79
CA SER A 245 -11.42 9.54 12.58
C SER A 245 -10.71 10.91 12.60
N ILE A 246 -9.38 10.93 12.77
CA ILE A 246 -8.58 12.16 12.73
C ILE A 246 -8.71 12.82 11.36
N LEU A 247 -8.58 12.07 10.27
CA LEU A 247 -8.68 12.59 8.91
C LEU A 247 -10.08 13.19 8.66
N ARG A 248 -11.13 12.45 9.02
CA ARG A 248 -12.53 12.92 8.88
C ARG A 248 -12.77 14.21 9.66
N SER A 249 -12.36 14.24 10.93
CA SER A 249 -12.50 15.42 11.78
C SER A 249 -11.71 16.62 11.27
N LYS A 250 -10.48 16.41 10.79
CA LYS A 250 -9.59 17.48 10.30
C LYS A 250 -10.14 18.17 9.06
N PHE A 251 -10.84 17.43 8.21
CA PHE A 251 -11.34 17.94 6.91
C PHE A 251 -12.87 18.06 6.83
N GLY A 252 -13.59 17.87 7.94
CA GLY A 252 -15.05 18.05 8.00
C GLY A 252 -15.82 17.05 7.15
N ILE A 253 -15.37 15.79 7.10
CA ILE A 253 -16.05 14.71 6.35
C ILE A 253 -17.08 14.06 7.28
N GLU A 254 -18.37 14.22 6.97
CA GLU A 254 -19.46 13.60 7.73
C GLU A 254 -19.58 12.10 7.43
N ASP A 255 -20.07 11.33 8.41
CA ASP A 255 -20.40 9.91 8.22
C ASP A 255 -21.61 9.78 7.30
N GLN A 256 -21.47 9.01 6.22
CA GLN A 256 -22.58 8.59 5.35
C GLN A 256 -23.20 7.29 5.86
#